data_AF-A0A399WHQ6-F1
#
_entry.id   AF-A0A399WHQ6-F1
#
_cell.length_a   1.000
_cell.length_b   1.000
_cell.length_c   1.000
_cell.angle_alpha   90.00
_cell.angle_beta   90.00
_cell.angle_gamma   90.00
#
_symmetry.space_group_name_H-M   'P 1'
#
loop_
_entity.id
_entity.type
_entity.pdbx_description
1 polymer ?
#
loop_
_entity_poly.entity_id
_entity_poly.type
_entity_poly.pdbx_seq_one_letter_code
_entity_poly.pdbx_strand_id
1 'polypeptide(L)'
;MIYKSNTHIIFVLGMHRSGTSAVIRGLQVLGVGLGDKLMPPKQDNKKGFFEDLDINEFNIMLMRELGHDWHSLAPLSVEEITGSIAQRFKIQAMELMRLKIDASPLFGVKDPRITRLLPFWQDVAKSLEAQVS
;
A
#
# COMPACT_ATOMS: atom_id res chain seq x y z
N MET A 1 -1.73 -8.94 25.44
CA MET A 1 -2.08 -8.13 24.25
C MET A 1 -2.88 -9.05 23.34
N ILE A 2 -4.18 -8.82 23.21
CA ILE A 2 -5.08 -9.68 22.43
C ILE A 2 -5.02 -9.15 20.99
N TYR A 3 -4.40 -9.88 20.06
CA TYR A 3 -4.43 -9.51 18.65
C TYR A 3 -5.87 -9.66 18.12
N LYS A 4 -6.42 -8.59 17.54
CA LYS A 4 -7.73 -8.60 16.88
C LYS A 4 -7.64 -9.48 15.63
N SER A 5 -8.24 -10.67 15.67
CA SER A 5 -8.31 -11.62 14.55
C SER A 5 -9.25 -11.18 13.40
N ASN A 6 -9.48 -9.88 13.22
CA ASN A 6 -10.47 -9.35 12.27
C ASN A 6 -9.96 -8.14 11.49
N THR A 7 -8.63 -8.06 11.27
CA THR A 7 -8.03 -7.06 10.39
C THR A 7 -7.91 -7.61 8.97
N HIS A 8 -8.31 -6.81 7.99
CA HIS A 8 -8.36 -7.18 6.58
C HIS A 8 -7.87 -5.99 5.75
N ILE A 9 -6.83 -6.23 4.95
CA ILE A 9 -6.23 -5.27 4.05
C ILE A 9 -6.67 -5.60 2.62
N ILE A 10 -7.19 -4.61 1.90
CA ILE A 10 -7.58 -4.72 0.49
C ILE A 10 -6.58 -3.92 -0.36
N PHE A 11 -5.83 -4.59 -1.21
CA PHE A 11 -4.91 -3.93 -2.15
C PHE A 11 -5.60 -3.70 -3.49
N VAL A 12 -5.86 -2.43 -3.82
CA VAL A 12 -6.38 -2.06 -5.14
C VAL A 12 -5.21 -1.85 -6.10
N LEU A 13 -4.98 -2.84 -6.95
CA LEU A 13 -3.87 -2.90 -7.89
C LEU A 13 -4.22 -2.25 -9.22
N GLY A 14 -3.27 -1.51 -9.79
CA GLY A 14 -3.36 -0.98 -11.14
C GLY A 14 -2.55 0.29 -11.33
N MET A 15 -1.96 0.41 -12.51
CA MET A 15 -1.22 1.61 -12.91
C MET A 15 -2.16 2.81 -13.11
N HIS A 16 -1.59 4.01 -13.29
CA HIS A 16 -2.36 5.21 -13.57
C HIS A 16 -3.37 4.97 -14.73
N ARG A 17 -4.55 5.61 -14.63
CA ARG A 17 -5.61 5.56 -15.66
C ARG A 17 -6.29 4.19 -15.85
N SER A 18 -6.11 3.23 -14.95
CA SER A 18 -6.74 1.90 -14.99
C SER A 18 -8.11 1.80 -14.31
N GLY A 19 -8.68 2.91 -13.83
CA GLY A 19 -9.97 2.91 -13.12
C GLY A 19 -9.89 2.56 -11.63
N THR A 20 -8.70 2.37 -11.07
CA THR A 20 -8.49 2.07 -9.63
C THR A 20 -9.12 3.11 -8.70
N SER A 21 -9.22 4.37 -9.12
CA SER A 21 -9.93 5.42 -8.37
C SER A 21 -11.43 5.14 -8.20
N ALA A 22 -12.09 4.52 -9.19
CA ALA A 22 -13.50 4.16 -9.07
C ALA A 22 -13.69 2.99 -8.09
N VAL A 23 -12.79 1.99 -8.17
CA VAL A 23 -12.80 0.82 -7.28
C VAL A 23 -12.59 1.22 -5.83
N ILE A 24 -11.51 1.94 -5.53
CA ILE A 24 -11.17 2.33 -4.15
C ILE A 24 -12.22 3.29 -3.56
N ARG A 25 -12.85 4.13 -4.39
CA ARG A 25 -13.98 4.96 -3.95
C ARG A 25 -15.22 4.14 -3.63
N GLY A 26 -15.53 3.11 -4.43
CA GLY A 26 -16.61 2.17 -4.13
C GLY A 26 -16.39 1.46 -2.80
N LEU A 27 -15.17 0.97 -2.56
CA LEU A 27 -14.77 0.37 -1.29
C LEU A 27 -14.93 1.34 -0.11
N GLN A 28 -14.53 2.60 -0.28
CA GLN A 28 -14.73 3.63 0.74
C GLN A 28 -16.21 3.80 1.13
N VAL A 29 -17.12 3.79 0.13
CA VAL A 29 -18.57 3.87 0.38
C VAL A 29 -19.07 2.64 1.14
N LEU A 30 -18.45 1.48 0.95
CA LEU A 30 -18.75 0.24 1.67
C LEU A 30 -18.11 0.17 3.07
N GLY A 31 -17.46 1.25 3.53
CA GLY A 31 -16.89 1.33 4.89
C GLY A 31 -15.42 0.95 5.00
N VAL A 32 -14.71 0.75 3.87
CA VAL A 32 -13.27 0.51 3.87
C VAL A 32 -12.54 1.83 4.21
N GLY A 33 -11.70 1.82 5.25
CA GLY A 33 -10.86 2.95 5.61
C GLY A 33 -9.72 3.13 4.60
N LEU A 34 -9.42 4.37 4.22
CA LEU A 34 -8.35 4.68 3.25
C LEU A 34 -7.16 5.43 3.86
N GLY A 35 -7.19 5.64 5.18
CA GLY A 35 -6.20 6.41 5.91
C GLY A 35 -6.68 7.84 6.17
N ASP A 36 -5.87 8.56 6.94
CA ASP A 36 -6.14 9.90 7.46
C ASP A 36 -5.42 10.99 6.65
N LYS A 37 -4.42 10.62 5.84
CA LYS A 37 -3.62 11.54 5.02
C LYS A 37 -3.71 11.19 3.54
N LEU A 38 -4.88 11.45 2.94
CA LEU A 38 -5.05 11.23 1.51
C LEU A 38 -4.35 12.32 0.69
N MET A 39 -3.72 11.91 -0.41
CA MET A 39 -3.03 12.82 -1.32
C MET A 39 -4.01 13.85 -1.90
N PRO A 40 -3.68 15.17 -1.80
CA PRO A 40 -4.59 16.23 -2.19
C PRO A 40 -4.82 16.27 -3.71
N PRO A 41 -5.94 16.87 -4.16
CA PRO A 41 -6.18 17.13 -5.58
C PRO A 41 -5.03 17.88 -6.25
N LYS A 42 -4.77 17.55 -7.52
CA LYS A 42 -3.84 18.25 -8.40
C LYS A 42 -4.55 18.67 -9.69
N GLN A 43 -3.93 19.50 -10.52
CA GLN A 43 -4.56 19.98 -11.77
C GLN A 43 -5.03 18.85 -12.69
N ASP A 44 -4.25 17.77 -12.75
CA ASP A 44 -4.51 16.55 -13.52
C ASP A 44 -5.53 15.61 -12.83
N ASN A 45 -5.82 15.83 -11.55
CA ASN A 45 -6.86 15.11 -10.81
C ASN A 45 -7.57 16.00 -9.78
N LYS A 46 -8.56 16.76 -10.26
CA LYS A 46 -9.34 17.73 -9.46
C LYS A 46 -10.16 17.11 -8.32
N LYS A 47 -10.39 15.79 -8.34
CA LYS A 47 -11.16 15.07 -7.31
C LYS A 47 -10.33 14.59 -6.13
N GLY A 48 -9.01 14.78 -6.16
CA GLY A 48 -8.12 14.17 -5.17
C GLY A 48 -7.69 12.77 -5.58
N PHE A 49 -6.65 12.33 -4.94
CA PHE A 49 -6.15 10.97 -5.03
C PHE A 49 -6.69 10.16 -3.85
N PHE A 50 -6.65 8.84 -3.96
CA PHE A 50 -7.07 7.92 -2.90
C PHE A 50 -5.88 7.18 -2.29
N GLU A 51 -4.68 7.65 -2.64
CA GLU A 51 -3.41 7.24 -2.09
C GLU A 51 -3.24 7.83 -0.69
N ASP A 52 -2.96 6.97 0.30
CA ASP A 52 -2.43 7.40 1.59
C ASP A 52 -0.99 7.87 1.41
N LEU A 53 -0.70 9.10 1.87
CA LEU A 53 0.60 9.75 1.67
C LEU A 53 1.74 9.01 2.37
N ASP A 54 1.52 8.49 3.58
CA ASP A 54 2.56 7.80 4.33
C ASP A 54 2.96 6.50 3.59
N ILE A 55 1.99 5.78 3.02
CA ILE A 55 2.24 4.59 2.20
C ILE A 55 2.87 4.94 0.85
N ASN A 56 2.43 6.02 0.21
CA ASN A 56 3.01 6.49 -1.05
C ASN A 56 4.50 6.83 -0.88
N GLU A 57 4.85 7.59 0.14
CA GLU A 57 6.22 7.99 0.46
C GLU A 57 7.09 6.77 0.79
N PHE A 58 6.56 5.84 1.60
CA PHE A 58 7.23 4.58 1.89
C PHE A 58 7.53 3.78 0.61
N ASN A 59 6.55 3.64 -0.28
CA ASN A 59 6.72 2.91 -1.53
C ASN A 59 7.78 3.55 -2.43
N ILE A 60 7.82 4.89 -2.50
CA ILE A 60 8.84 5.62 -3.25
C ILE A 60 10.22 5.35 -2.66
N MET A 61 10.37 5.39 -1.34
CA MET A 61 11.63 5.15 -0.65
C MET A 61 12.14 3.73 -0.88
N LEU A 62 11.29 2.72 -0.66
CA LEU A 62 11.65 1.32 -0.87
C LEU A 62 12.08 1.05 -2.31
N MET A 63 11.32 1.55 -3.30
CA MET A 63 11.70 1.38 -4.70
C MET A 63 13.06 1.99 -5.02
N ARG A 64 13.34 3.20 -4.52
CA ARG A 64 14.63 3.87 -4.73
C ARG A 64 15.79 3.08 -4.15
N GLU A 65 15.62 2.52 -2.95
CA GLU A 65 16.63 1.68 -2.30
C GLU A 65 16.86 0.35 -3.02
N LEU A 66 15.84 -0.15 -3.72
CA LEU A 66 15.97 -1.29 -4.62
C LEU A 66 16.57 -0.92 -5.98
N GLY A 67 16.85 0.37 -6.24
CA GLY A 67 17.41 0.84 -7.51
C GLY A 67 16.36 1.09 -8.61
N HIS A 68 15.08 1.20 -8.23
CA HIS A 68 13.96 1.41 -9.15
C HIS A 68 13.26 2.75 -8.92
N ASP A 69 12.63 3.24 -9.97
CA ASP A 69 11.71 4.38 -9.90
C ASP A 69 10.38 4.02 -10.60
N TRP A 70 9.41 4.93 -10.53
CA TRP A 70 8.06 4.74 -11.08
C TRP A 70 8.06 4.54 -12.61
N HIS A 71 9.08 5.03 -13.31
CA HIS A 71 9.25 4.91 -14.76
C HIS A 71 10.22 3.78 -15.16
N SER A 72 10.77 3.03 -14.19
CA SER A 72 11.59 1.85 -14.50
C SER A 72 10.75 0.80 -15.22
N LEU A 73 11.23 0.37 -16.38
CA LEU A 73 10.59 -0.69 -17.18
C LEU A 73 10.93 -2.09 -16.69
N ALA A 74 12.02 -2.23 -15.93
CA ALA A 74 12.42 -3.50 -15.36
C ALA A 74 11.42 -3.94 -14.27
N PRO A 75 10.96 -5.20 -14.29
CA PRO A 75 10.21 -5.75 -13.18
C PRO A 75 11.09 -5.79 -11.92
N LEU A 76 10.46 -5.72 -10.75
CA LEU A 76 11.14 -6.08 -9.51
C LEU A 76 11.25 -7.60 -9.46
N SER A 77 12.46 -8.11 -9.24
CA SER A 77 12.70 -9.54 -9.07
C SER A 77 12.24 -10.00 -7.68
N VAL A 78 11.98 -11.30 -7.55
CA VAL A 78 11.62 -11.89 -6.25
C VAL A 78 12.78 -11.75 -5.26
N GLU A 79 14.02 -11.84 -5.74
CA GLU A 79 15.24 -11.68 -4.95
C GLU A 79 15.39 -10.25 -4.42
N GLU A 80 15.03 -9.23 -5.21
CA GLU A 80 15.02 -7.84 -4.76
C GLU A 80 13.98 -7.62 -3.65
N ILE A 81 12.78 -8.18 -3.82
CA ILE A 81 11.67 -8.03 -2.88
C ILE A 81 11.87 -8.82 -1.58
N THR A 82 12.60 -9.94 -1.63
CA THR A 82 12.86 -10.79 -0.46
C THR A 82 14.26 -10.57 0.13
N GLY A 83 15.12 -9.83 -0.55
CA GLY A 83 16.50 -9.58 -0.19
C GLY A 83 16.69 -8.70 1.04
N SER A 84 17.95 -8.54 1.44
CA SER A 84 18.32 -7.84 2.67
C SER A 84 17.83 -6.39 2.73
N ILE A 85 17.80 -5.68 1.60
CA ILE A 85 17.28 -4.31 1.52
C ILE A 85 15.81 -4.29 1.94
N ALA A 86 14.94 -5.05 1.26
CA ALA A 86 13.52 -5.12 1.58
C ALA A 86 13.28 -5.58 3.04
N GLN A 87 14.05 -6.56 3.54
CA GLN A 87 13.92 -7.01 4.93
C GLN A 87 14.24 -5.92 5.95
N ARG A 88 15.17 -5.00 5.68
CA ARG A 88 15.42 -3.83 6.56
C ARG A 88 14.22 -2.89 6.65
N PHE A 89 13.45 -2.78 5.56
CA PHE A 89 12.25 -1.94 5.50
C PHE A 89 11.02 -2.61 6.11
N LYS A 90 11.03 -3.93 6.32
CA LYS A 90 9.87 -4.69 6.77
C LYS A 90 9.35 -4.23 8.13
N ILE A 91 10.22 -3.94 9.10
CA ILE A 91 9.81 -3.48 10.43
C ILE A 91 9.07 -2.13 10.34
N GLN A 92 9.62 -1.18 9.59
CA GLN A 92 9.00 0.13 9.37
C GLN A 92 7.65 0.00 8.65
N ALA A 93 7.56 -0.90 7.65
CA ALA A 93 6.31 -1.19 6.96
C ALA A 93 5.25 -1.81 7.89
N MET A 94 5.66 -2.69 8.79
CA MET A 94 4.77 -3.31 9.78
C MET A 94 4.23 -2.26 10.76
N GLU A 95 5.08 -1.37 11.26
CA GLU A 95 4.66 -0.27 12.14
C GLU A 95 3.68 0.67 11.43
N LEU A 96 4.00 1.09 10.21
CA LEU A 96 3.14 1.92 9.38
C LEU A 96 1.78 1.24 9.15
N MET A 97 1.77 0.00 8.68
CA MET A 97 0.55 -0.73 8.37
C MET A 97 -0.28 -0.99 9.63
N ARG A 98 0.37 -1.29 10.76
CA ARG A 98 -0.29 -1.47 12.06
C ARG A 98 -1.07 -0.22 12.46
N LEU A 99 -0.48 0.97 12.35
CA LEU A 99 -1.16 2.23 12.66
C LEU A 99 -2.43 2.41 11.81
N LYS A 100 -2.39 2.00 10.54
CA LYS A 100 -3.53 2.12 9.63
C LYS A 100 -4.65 1.12 9.97
N ILE A 101 -4.31 -0.14 10.24
CA ILE A 101 -5.31 -1.17 10.59
C ILE A 101 -5.86 -1.03 12.02
N ASP A 102 -5.10 -0.42 12.95
CA ASP A 102 -5.58 -0.10 14.30
C ASP A 102 -6.66 1.00 14.24
N ALA A 103 -6.52 1.97 13.32
CA ALA A 103 -7.51 3.01 13.07
C ALA A 103 -8.72 2.50 12.28
N SER A 104 -8.52 1.55 11.36
CA SER A 104 -9.59 0.94 10.56
C SER A 104 -9.29 -0.55 10.30
N PRO A 105 -9.96 -1.49 10.98
CA PRO A 105 -9.70 -2.92 10.80
C PRO A 105 -9.94 -3.42 9.38
N LEU A 106 -10.76 -2.73 8.59
CA LEU A 106 -10.95 -2.98 7.17
C LEU A 106 -10.30 -1.85 6.37
N PHE A 107 -9.05 -2.06 5.93
CA PHE A 107 -8.20 -1.01 5.38
C PHE A 107 -7.92 -1.23 3.89
N GLY A 108 -8.14 -0.21 3.08
CA GLY A 108 -7.92 -0.22 1.64
C GLY A 108 -6.64 0.55 1.30
N VAL A 109 -5.77 -0.08 0.52
CA VAL A 109 -4.54 0.52 0.05
C VAL A 109 -4.55 0.64 -1.46
N LYS A 110 -4.32 1.86 -1.94
CA LYS A 110 -4.15 2.13 -3.35
C LYS A 110 -2.87 2.93 -3.55
N ASP A 111 -1.98 2.40 -4.37
CA ASP A 111 -0.82 3.10 -4.94
C ASP A 111 -0.37 2.32 -6.19
N PRO A 112 -0.06 2.97 -7.33
CA PRO A 112 0.41 2.29 -8.53
C PRO A 112 1.62 1.36 -8.30
N ARG A 113 2.50 1.70 -7.35
CA ARG A 113 3.71 0.95 -7.01
C ARG A 113 3.40 -0.34 -6.25
N ILE A 114 2.24 -0.45 -5.60
CA ILE A 114 1.83 -1.70 -4.93
C ILE A 114 1.67 -2.83 -5.95
N THR A 115 1.31 -2.54 -7.21
CA THR A 115 1.31 -3.57 -8.25
C THR A 115 2.69 -4.24 -8.43
N ARG A 116 3.78 -3.49 -8.18
CA ARG A 116 5.15 -4.02 -8.23
C ARG A 116 5.63 -4.54 -6.87
N LEU A 117 5.17 -3.94 -5.77
CA LEU A 117 5.57 -4.25 -4.39
C LEU A 117 4.60 -5.23 -3.69
N LEU A 118 3.64 -5.82 -4.39
CA LEU A 118 2.61 -6.65 -3.77
C LEU A 118 3.19 -7.79 -2.92
N PRO A 119 4.22 -8.56 -3.38
CA PRO A 119 4.77 -9.63 -2.56
C PRO A 119 5.38 -9.12 -1.25
N PHE A 120 5.99 -7.93 -1.26
CA PHE A 120 6.50 -7.26 -0.04
C PHE A 120 5.36 -6.96 0.93
N TRP A 121 4.30 -6.32 0.44
CA TRP A 121 3.17 -5.92 1.28
C TRP A 121 2.35 -7.12 1.79
N GLN A 122 2.26 -8.20 1.03
CA GLN A 122 1.67 -9.46 1.48
C GLN A 122 2.49 -10.10 2.62
N ASP A 123 3.81 -10.04 2.56
CA ASP A 123 4.69 -10.52 3.63
C ASP A 123 4.58 -9.66 4.90
N VAL A 124 4.43 -8.34 4.74
CA VAL A 124 4.12 -7.42 5.86
C VAL A 124 2.77 -7.77 6.48
N ALA A 125 1.70 -7.91 5.68
CA ALA A 125 0.38 -8.26 6.16
C ALA A 125 0.35 -9.62 6.87
N LYS A 126 1.06 -10.62 6.32
CA LYS A 126 1.22 -11.94 6.94
C LYS A 126 1.90 -11.84 8.30
N SER A 127 2.91 -10.99 8.43
CA SER A 127 3.63 -10.76 9.69
C SER A 127 2.81 -10.02 10.75
N LEU A 128 1.74 -9.35 10.32
CA LEU A 128 0.72 -8.72 11.18
C LEU A 128 -0.50 -9.61 11.40
N GLU A 129 -0.50 -10.84 10.87
CA GLU A 129 -1.64 -11.77 10.90
C GLU A 129 -2.93 -11.17 10.31
N ALA A 130 -2.80 -10.24 9.36
CA ALA A 130 -3.92 -9.61 8.67
C ALA A 130 -4.37 -10.44 7.46
N GLN A 131 -5.68 -10.52 7.24
CA GLN A 131 -6.23 -11.07 6.00
C GLN A 131 -5.96 -10.11 4.84
N VAL A 132 -5.81 -10.66 3.63
CA VAL A 132 -5.52 -9.87 2.43
C VAL A 132 -6.51 -10.21 1.32
N SER A 133 -6.95 -9.18 0.59
CA SER A 133 -7.65 -9.31 -0.70
C SER A 133 -7.10 -8.35 -1.74
#